data_AF-A0A150NCS0-F1
#
_entry.id   AF-A0A150NCS0-F1
#
_cell.length_a   1.000
_cell.length_b   1.000
_cell.length_c   1.000
_cell.angle_alpha   90.00
_cell.angle_beta   90.00
_cell.angle_gamma   90.00
#
_symmetry.space_group_name_H-M   'P 1'
#
loop_
_entity.id
_entity.type
_entity.pdbx_description
1 polymer ?
#
loop_
_entity_poly.entity_id
_entity_poly.type
_entity_poly.pdbx_seq_one_letter_code
_entity_poly.pdbx_strand_id
1 'polypeptide(L)' 'MPQTAPGVFKTPLFAGLPEKAQEALAKMTPFSPRLGHPEEFARLVCAIVENPMLNGETIRLDGAIRMPPK' A
#
# COMPACT_ATOMS: atom_id res chain seq x y z
N MET A 1 1.54 19.00 3.29
CA MET A 1 1.75 17.77 2.49
C MET A 1 1.08 16.61 3.20
N PRO A 2 0.15 15.89 2.55
CA PRO A 2 -0.50 14.70 3.12
C PRO A 2 0.49 13.63 3.54
N GLN A 3 0.13 12.84 4.56
CA GLN A 3 0.87 11.63 4.91
C GLN A 3 0.34 10.46 4.08
N THR A 4 1.22 9.57 3.63
CA THR A 4 0.85 8.35 2.91
C THR A 4 1.02 7.15 3.83
N ALA A 5 -0.01 6.29 3.89
CA ALA A 5 0.00 5.07 4.68
C ALA A 5 -0.16 3.86 3.74
N PRO A 6 0.94 3.34 3.16
CA PRO A 6 0.89 2.18 2.29
C PRO A 6 0.61 0.89 3.08
N GLY A 7 -0.17 -0.01 2.49
CA GLY A 7 -0.33 -1.38 2.96
C GLY A 7 0.85 -2.27 2.55
N VAL A 8 0.54 -3.46 2.03
CA VAL A 8 1.54 -4.43 1.58
C VAL A 8 1.99 -4.13 0.15
N PHE A 9 3.27 -3.80 -0.04
CA PHE A 9 3.88 -3.46 -1.33
C PHE A 9 5.08 -4.33 -1.65
N LYS A 10 5.33 -4.56 -2.94
CA LYS A 10 6.51 -5.27 -3.46
C LYS A 10 7.74 -4.36 -3.38
N THR A 11 8.31 -4.24 -2.19
CA THR A 11 9.58 -3.56 -1.95
C THR A 11 10.62 -4.57 -1.45
N PRO A 12 11.93 -4.23 -1.44
CA PRO A 12 12.96 -5.09 -0.86
C PRO A 12 12.64 -5.53 0.59
N LEU A 13 11.90 -4.71 1.34
CA LEU A 13 11.43 -5.03 2.69
C LEU A 13 10.55 -6.28 2.73
N PHE A 14 9.69 -6.48 1.72
CA PHE A 14 8.80 -7.64 1.61
C PHE A 14 9.39 -8.78 0.77
N ALA A 15 10.39 -8.49 -0.07
CA ALA A 15 11.08 -9.49 -0.88
C ALA A 15 11.85 -10.52 -0.03
N GLY A 16 12.28 -10.15 1.18
CA GLY A 16 12.93 -11.07 2.13
C GLY A 16 11.99 -12.02 2.88
N LEU A 17 10.67 -11.88 2.72
CA LEU A 17 9.71 -12.78 3.37
C LEU A 17 9.61 -14.11 2.60
N PRO A 18 9.39 -15.25 3.29
CA PRO A 18 9.09 -16.51 2.65
C PRO A 18 7.90 -16.38 1.69
N GLU A 19 7.95 -17.08 0.56
CA GLU A 19 6.90 -17.01 -0.49
C GLU A 19 5.49 -17.25 0.07
N LYS A 20 5.34 -18.23 0.96
CA LYS A 20 4.07 -18.51 1.66
C LYS A 20 3.53 -17.31 2.45
N ALA A 21 4.40 -16.51 3.04
CA ALA A 21 4.01 -15.31 3.77
C ALA A 21 3.58 -14.19 2.82
N GLN A 22 4.26 -14.03 1.67
CA GLN A 22 3.86 -13.08 0.64
C GLN A 22 2.49 -13.43 0.04
N GLU A 23 2.25 -14.71 -0.25
CA GLU A 23 0.95 -15.20 -0.72
C GLU A 23 -0.16 -15.02 0.32
N ALA A 24 0.12 -15.28 1.60
CA ALA A 24 -0.85 -15.07 2.67
C ALA A 24 -1.26 -13.60 2.77
N LEU A 25 -0.30 -12.67 2.71
CA LEU A 25 -0.55 -11.23 2.71
C LEU A 25 -1.33 -10.79 1.45
N ALA A 26 -1.02 -11.34 0.29
CA ALA A 26 -1.77 -11.09 -0.94
C ALA A 26 -3.25 -11.49 -0.81
N LYS A 27 -3.53 -12.67 -0.24
CA LYS A 27 -4.90 -13.18 -0.03
C LYS A 27 -5.70 -12.36 1.00
N MET A 28 -5.03 -11.69 1.93
CA MET A 28 -5.67 -10.81 2.89
C MET A 28 -6.15 -9.49 2.27
N THR A 29 -5.70 -9.15 1.06
CA THR A 29 -6.08 -7.91 0.38
C THR A 29 -7.43 -8.10 -0.35
N PRO A 30 -8.51 -7.41 0.08
CA PRO A 30 -9.86 -7.66 -0.44
C PRO A 30 -10.04 -7.48 -1.95
N PHE A 31 -9.41 -6.46 -2.55
CA PHE A 31 -9.54 -6.20 -3.98
C PHE A 31 -8.19 -5.89 -4.62
N SER A 32 -7.93 -6.59 -5.73
CA SER A 32 -6.60 -6.95 -6.27
C SER A 32 -5.81 -7.77 -5.25
N PRO A 33 -6.04 -9.11 -5.15
CA PRO A 33 -5.42 -9.98 -4.14
C PRO A 33 -3.94 -10.24 -4.46
N ARG A 34 -3.12 -9.19 -4.32
CA ARG A 34 -1.69 -9.13 -4.60
C ARG A 34 -1.06 -8.03 -3.74
N LEU A 35 0.27 -8.07 -3.62
CA LEU A 35 1.01 -6.92 -3.12
C LEU A 35 0.92 -5.76 -4.12
N GLY A 36 0.86 -4.54 -3.59
CA GLY A 36 0.93 -3.30 -4.35
C GLY A 36 2.26 -3.19 -5.10
N HIS A 37 2.25 -2.54 -6.25
CA HIS A 37 3.44 -2.23 -7.02
C HIS A 37 3.97 -0.83 -6.65
N PRO A 38 5.29 -0.61 -6.55
CA PRO A 38 5.85 0.71 -6.23
C PRO A 38 5.32 1.85 -7.12
N GLU A 39 5.03 1.55 -8.38
CA GLU A 39 4.48 2.51 -9.35
C GLU A 39 3.07 3.00 -8.95
N GLU A 40 2.28 2.19 -8.24
CA GLU A 40 0.95 2.59 -7.74
C GLU A 40 1.07 3.59 -6.60
N PHE A 41 2.09 3.43 -5.75
CA PHE A 41 2.42 4.43 -4.73
C PHE A 41 2.91 5.73 -5.38
N ALA A 42 3.78 5.65 -6.39
CA ALA A 42 4.24 6.84 -7.12
C ALA A 42 3.07 7.62 -7.75
N ARG A 43 2.08 6.92 -8.34
CA ARG A 43 0.87 7.57 -8.87
C ARG A 43 0.10 8.35 -7.81
N LEU A 44 -0.03 7.81 -6.60
CA LEU A 44 -0.66 8.54 -5.49
C LEU A 44 0.14 9.79 -5.12
N VAL A 45 1.47 9.69 -5.06
CA VAL A 45 2.33 10.84 -4.78
C VAL A 45 2.16 11.93 -5.83
N CYS A 46 2.12 11.59 -7.12
CA CYS A 46 1.84 12.56 -8.18
C CYS A 46 0.47 13.24 -7.98
N ALA A 47 -0.59 12.46 -7.73
CA ALA A 47 -1.93 13.01 -7.50
C ALA A 47 -2.00 13.95 -6.28
N ILE A 48 -1.22 13.66 -5.23
CA ILE A 48 -1.08 14.53 -4.05
C ILE A 48 -0.41 15.86 -4.42
N VAL A 49 0.70 15.81 -5.17
CA VAL A 49 1.48 17.00 -5.54
C VAL A 49 0.71 17.89 -6.52
N GLU A 50 -0.10 17.29 -7.39
CA GLU A 50 -0.91 18.01 -8.39
C GLU A 50 -2.16 18.70 -7.83
N ASN A 51 -2.60 18.36 -6.61
CA ASN A 51 -3.83 18.89 -6.02
C ASN A 51 -3.55 19.69 -4.73
N PRO A 52 -3.49 21.04 -4.81
CA PRO A 52 -3.22 21.90 -3.66
C PRO A 52 -4.22 21.79 -2.50
N MET A 53 -5.44 21.30 -2.77
CA MET A 53 -6.46 21.11 -1.74
C MET A 53 -6.27 19.83 -0.92
N LEU A 54 -5.44 18.88 -1.39
CA LEU A 54 -5.05 17.73 -0.58
C LEU A 54 -3.99 18.15 0.43
N ASN A 55 -4.44 18.49 1.65
CA ASN A 55 -3.57 18.91 2.73
C ASN A 55 -4.08 18.45 4.09
N GLY A 56 -3.16 18.16 5.02
CA GLY A 56 -3.50 17.80 6.40
C GLY A 56 -4.13 16.43 6.62
N GLU A 57 -4.18 15.57 5.59
CA GLU A 57 -4.86 14.27 5.63
C GLU A 57 -3.88 13.09 5.53
N THR A 58 -4.32 11.90 5.94
CA THR A 58 -3.61 10.63 5.76
C THR A 58 -4.34 9.73 4.77
N ILE A 59 -3.69 9.41 3.65
CA ILE A 59 -4.29 8.56 2.62
C ILE A 59 -3.78 7.12 2.79
N ARG A 60 -4.71 6.20 3.05
CA ARG A 60 -4.44 4.77 3.02
C ARG A 60 -4.43 4.25 1.59
N LEU A 61 -3.36 3.56 1.22
CA LEU A 61 -3.23 2.87 -0.07
C LEU A 61 -2.89 1.41 0.19
N ASP A 62 -3.91 0.57 0.35
CA ASP A 62 -3.71 -0.77 0.93
C ASP A 62 -4.69 -1.84 0.43
N GLY A 63 -5.43 -1.56 -0.66
CA GLY A 63 -6.40 -2.50 -1.21
C GLY A 63 -7.56 -2.84 -0.27
N ALA A 64 -7.82 -2.00 0.74
CA ALA A 64 -8.79 -2.18 1.81
C ALA A 64 -8.43 -3.23 2.88
N ILE A 65 -7.16 -3.68 2.92
CA ILE A 65 -6.71 -4.62 3.94
C ILE A 65 -6.86 -4.02 5.36
N ARG A 66 -7.16 -4.89 6.32
CA ARG A 66 -7.03 -4.61 7.76
C ARG A 66 -6.16 -5.71 8.35
N MET A 67 -5.01 -5.34 8.90
CA MET A 67 -4.12 -6.32 9.49
C MET A 67 -4.76 -6.88 10.77
N PRO A 68 -4.94 -8.21 10.88
CA PRO A 68 -5.45 -8.80 12.10
C PRO A 68 -4.41 -8.65 13.23
N PRO A 69 -4.85 -8.65 14.50
CA PRO A 69 -3.93 -8.78 15.62
C PRO A 69 -3.12 -10.07 15.49
N LYS A 70 -1.84 -10.02 15.86
CA LYS A 70 -0.96 -11.19 15.92
C LYS A 70 -1.23 -12.04 17.15
#